data_AF-A0A6M0CAA0-F1
#
_entry.id   AF-A0A6M0CAA0-F1
#
_cell.length_a   1.000
_cell.length_b   1.000
_cell.length_c   1.000
_cell.angle_alpha   90.00
_cell.angle_beta   90.00
_cell.angle_gamma   90.00
#
_symmetry.space_group_name_H-M   'P 1'
#
loop_
_entity.id
_entity.type
_entity.pdbx_description
1 polymer ?
#
loop_
_entity_poly.entity_id
_entity_poly.type
_entity_poly.pdbx_seq_one_letter_code
_entity_poly.pdbx_strand_id
1 'polypeptide(L)'
;MSLLGQVGYGSLEAIAFLDEMLKTSKDELIRREVAVTMGKIEPKHPQAGIRRIKMINLGMQFDKTEVALAVTLVPEGKEETNVLLQLYPRGQNCLPSNLKMEVLDENGNVFLEAESRKADNLIQLELNGDRGDSFSLQLTLREAFFNKQFVL
;
A
#
# COMPACT_ATOMS: atom_id res chain seq x y z
N MET A 1 -8.28 -12.92 36.78
CA MET A 1 -7.91 -14.06 35.92
C MET A 1 -6.82 -13.62 34.96
N SER A 2 -5.60 -14.10 35.16
CA SER A 2 -4.46 -13.84 34.29
C SER A 2 -4.36 -14.93 33.23
N LEU A 3 -4.58 -14.58 31.96
CA LEU A 3 -4.33 -15.44 30.81
C LEU A 3 -2.92 -15.17 30.29
N LEU A 4 -1.92 -15.84 30.88
CA LEU A 4 -0.64 -16.10 30.23
C LEU A 4 -0.57 -17.62 30.08
N GLY A 5 -0.86 -18.12 28.87
CA GLY A 5 -0.86 -19.56 28.59
C GLY A 5 -1.67 -20.07 27.38
N GLN A 6 -1.96 -19.25 26.37
CA GLN A 6 -2.49 -19.73 25.08
C GLN A 6 -1.84 -18.98 23.91
N VAL A 7 -0.64 -19.39 23.55
CA VAL A 7 -0.10 -19.18 22.20
C VAL A 7 0.06 -20.59 21.63
N GLY A 8 -0.74 -20.97 20.63
CA GLY A 8 -0.65 -22.31 20.05
C GLY A 8 -1.71 -22.63 19.02
N TYR A 9 -2.97 -22.83 19.43
CA TYR A 9 -3.97 -23.44 18.54
C TYR A 9 -4.72 -22.44 17.64
N GLY A 10 -5.25 -21.36 18.22
CA GLY A 10 -6.02 -20.37 17.43
C GLY A 10 -5.19 -19.60 16.40
N SER A 11 -3.87 -19.53 16.55
CA SER A 11 -2.98 -18.93 15.56
C SER A 11 -2.74 -19.85 14.36
N LEU A 12 -2.55 -21.16 14.60
CA LEU A 12 -2.30 -22.14 13.53
C LEU A 12 -3.56 -22.39 12.69
N GLU A 13 -4.72 -22.47 13.34
CA GLU A 13 -6.02 -22.62 12.66
C GLU A 13 -6.33 -21.38 11.80
N ALA A 14 -6.04 -20.19 12.31
CA ALA A 14 -6.18 -18.94 11.55
C ALA A 14 -5.21 -18.92 10.35
N ILE A 15 -3.94 -19.28 10.54
CA ILE A 15 -2.96 -19.36 9.44
C ILE A 15 -3.43 -20.34 8.37
N ALA A 16 -3.83 -21.56 8.75
CA ALA A 16 -4.31 -22.57 7.80
C ALA A 16 -5.56 -22.12 7.02
N PHE A 17 -6.47 -21.40 7.68
CA PHE A 17 -7.64 -20.82 7.03
C PHE A 17 -7.27 -19.72 6.02
N LEU A 18 -6.35 -18.82 6.39
CA LEU A 18 -5.88 -17.77 5.48
C LEU A 18 -5.11 -18.36 4.28
N ASP A 19 -4.32 -19.40 4.48
CA ASP A 19 -3.65 -20.13 3.39
C ASP A 19 -4.64 -20.70 2.38
N GLU A 20 -5.73 -21.31 2.88
CA GLU A 20 -6.78 -21.83 2.02
C GLU A 20 -7.48 -20.70 1.26
N MET A 21 -7.81 -19.60 1.94
CA MET A 21 -8.41 -18.43 1.28
C MET A 21 -7.54 -17.84 0.17
N LEU A 22 -6.22 -17.76 0.36
CA LEU A 22 -5.29 -17.30 -0.66
C LEU A 22 -5.29 -18.21 -1.90
N LYS A 23 -5.46 -19.52 -1.71
CA LYS A 23 -5.49 -20.50 -2.80
C LYS A 23 -6.82 -20.53 -3.54
N THR A 24 -7.94 -20.40 -2.82
CA THR A 24 -9.28 -20.61 -3.38
C THR A 24 -9.94 -19.33 -3.89
N SER A 25 -9.60 -18.16 -3.34
CA SER A 25 -10.23 -16.91 -3.72
C SER A 25 -9.73 -16.42 -5.08
N LYS A 26 -10.66 -16.12 -5.99
CA LYS A 26 -10.36 -15.42 -7.25
C LYS A 26 -10.47 -13.90 -7.12
N ASP A 27 -10.94 -13.41 -5.98
CA ASP A 27 -11.09 -11.98 -5.73
C ASP A 27 -9.77 -11.40 -5.21
N GLU A 28 -9.17 -10.52 -6.01
CA GLU A 28 -7.91 -9.84 -5.73
C GLU A 28 -7.94 -9.01 -4.44
N LEU A 29 -9.07 -8.35 -4.16
CA LEU A 29 -9.24 -7.53 -2.96
C LEU A 29 -9.23 -8.41 -1.72
N ILE A 30 -9.94 -9.55 -1.79
CA ILE A 30 -9.93 -10.54 -0.70
C ILE A 30 -8.51 -11.11 -0.53
N ARG A 31 -7.85 -11.54 -1.61
CA ARG A 31 -6.49 -12.10 -1.50
C ARG A 31 -5.51 -11.11 -0.87
N ARG A 32 -5.57 -9.84 -1.26
CA ARG A 32 -4.73 -8.77 -0.71
C ARG A 32 -4.98 -8.56 0.78
N GLU A 33 -6.24 -8.50 1.22
CA GLU A 33 -6.54 -8.33 2.66
C GLU A 33 -6.15 -9.57 3.48
N VAL A 34 -6.31 -10.77 2.92
CA VAL A 34 -5.86 -12.02 3.53
C VAL A 34 -4.33 -12.03 3.68
N ALA A 35 -3.57 -11.65 2.64
CA ALA A 35 -2.11 -11.55 2.72
C ALA A 35 -1.65 -10.52 3.76
N VAL A 36 -2.28 -9.34 3.80
CA VAL A 36 -1.99 -8.30 4.81
C VAL A 36 -2.33 -8.79 6.22
N THR A 37 -3.40 -9.57 6.38
CA THR A 37 -3.76 -10.18 7.66
C THR A 37 -2.75 -11.25 8.07
N MET A 38 -2.32 -12.08 7.11
CA MET A 38 -1.25 -13.06 7.31
C MET A 38 0.02 -12.39 7.84
N GLY A 39 0.47 -11.29 7.23
CA GLY A 39 1.66 -10.57 7.69
C GLY A 39 1.54 -9.92 9.07
N LYS A 40 0.32 -9.72 9.60
CA LYS A 40 0.11 -9.26 10.99
C LYS A 40 0.26 -10.40 11.99
N ILE A 41 -0.15 -11.62 11.63
CA ILE A 41 -0.19 -12.77 12.55
C ILE A 41 1.06 -13.66 12.44
N GLU A 42 1.60 -13.82 11.23
CA GLU A 42 2.78 -14.61 10.92
C GLU A 42 3.66 -13.81 9.93
N PRO A 43 4.43 -12.81 10.42
CA PRO A 43 5.21 -11.92 9.56
C PRO A 43 6.28 -12.61 8.72
N LYS A 44 6.65 -13.86 9.06
CA LYS A 44 7.62 -14.68 8.33
C LYS A 44 6.96 -15.61 7.30
N HIS A 45 5.63 -15.57 7.16
CA HIS A 45 4.93 -16.38 6.18
C HIS A 45 5.35 -15.97 4.75
N PRO A 46 5.56 -16.91 3.81
CA PRO A 46 5.96 -16.57 2.44
C PRO A 46 4.96 -15.65 1.70
N GLN A 47 3.68 -15.72 2.07
CA GLN A 47 2.61 -14.87 1.51
C GLN A 47 2.20 -13.73 2.47
N ALA A 48 3.06 -13.39 3.43
CA ALA A 48 2.83 -12.28 4.35
C ALA A 48 2.89 -10.95 3.58
N GLY A 49 1.72 -10.34 3.39
CA GLY A 49 1.60 -8.98 2.87
C GLY A 49 1.87 -7.94 3.95
N ILE A 50 2.32 -6.76 3.53
CA ILE A 50 2.59 -5.63 4.42
C ILE A 50 1.80 -4.42 3.94
N ARG A 51 1.05 -3.78 4.84
CA ARG A 51 0.45 -2.46 4.60
C ARG A 51 1.07 -1.43 5.53
N ARG A 52 1.46 -0.28 4.99
CA ARG A 52 1.95 0.88 5.74
C ARG A 52 1.20 2.12 5.29
N ILE A 53 0.91 2.99 6.25
CA ILE A 53 0.22 4.26 5.99
C ILE A 53 1.09 5.38 6.54
N LYS A 54 1.30 6.42 5.74
CA LYS A 54 2.01 7.63 6.13
C LYS A 54 1.21 8.87 5.77
N MET A 55 1.14 9.81 6.70
CA MET A 55 0.58 11.14 6.44
C MET A 55 1.60 11.99 5.69
N ILE A 56 1.19 12.57 4.58
CA ILE A 56 2.00 13.47 3.76
C ILE A 56 1.34 14.85 3.80
N ASN A 57 2.10 15.87 4.21
CA ASN A 57 1.67 17.25 4.12
C ASN A 57 2.16 17.84 2.79
N LEU A 58 1.21 18.21 1.93
CA LEU A 58 1.42 18.86 0.63
C LEU A 58 0.95 20.33 0.66
N GLY A 59 0.65 20.85 1.85
CA GLY A 59 0.28 22.23 2.06
C GLY A 59 1.47 23.19 2.00
N MET A 60 1.19 24.43 1.59
CA MET A 60 2.18 25.52 1.58
C MET A 60 1.83 26.56 2.64
N GLN A 61 2.82 26.96 3.45
CA GLN A 61 2.82 28.01 4.49
C GLN A 61 1.64 27.99 5.49
N PHE A 62 0.41 28.20 5.02
CA PHE A 62 -0.82 28.31 5.82
C PHE A 62 -1.93 27.36 5.36
N ASP A 63 -1.79 26.70 4.20
CA ASP A 63 -2.70 25.64 3.76
C ASP A 63 -2.27 24.33 4.44
N LYS A 64 -3.15 23.70 5.22
CA LYS A 64 -2.92 22.36 5.76
C LYS A 64 -3.58 21.35 4.83
N THR A 65 -2.92 21.08 3.71
CA THR A 65 -3.35 20.02 2.80
C THR A 65 -2.59 18.74 3.13
N GLU A 66 -3.23 17.83 3.86
CA GLU A 66 -2.69 16.52 4.19
C GLU A 66 -3.39 15.42 3.40
N VAL A 67 -2.62 14.42 2.97
CA VAL A 67 -3.13 13.18 2.36
C VAL A 67 -2.51 11.98 3.06
N ALA A 68 -3.26 10.87 3.10
CA ALA A 68 -2.74 9.61 3.60
C ALA A 68 -2.25 8.76 2.43
N LEU A 69 -0.96 8.44 2.41
CA LEU A 69 -0.36 7.47 1.50
C LEU A 69 -0.39 6.09 2.14
N ALA A 70 -1.15 5.17 1.55
CA ALA A 70 -1.08 3.76 1.86
C ALA A 70 -0.25 3.03 0.81
N VAL A 71 0.73 2.25 1.26
CA VAL A 71 1.53 1.35 0.44
C VAL A 71 1.25 -0.07 0.92
N THR A 72 0.80 -0.93 0.02
CA THR A 72 0.58 -2.35 0.29
C THR A 72 1.49 -3.18 -0.60
N LEU A 73 2.24 -4.09 0.01
CA LEU A 73 3.12 -5.04 -0.66
C LEU A 73 2.56 -6.45 -0.43
N VAL A 74 2.35 -7.21 -1.50
CA VAL A 74 1.88 -8.60 -1.43
C VAL A 74 2.79 -9.48 -2.28
N PRO A 75 3.43 -10.51 -1.71
CA PRO A 75 4.18 -11.49 -2.50
C PRO A 75 3.26 -12.25 -3.45
N GLU A 76 3.59 -12.28 -4.74
CA GLU A 76 2.88 -13.08 -5.77
C GLU A 76 3.68 -14.29 -6.23
N GLY A 77 4.97 -14.34 -5.91
CA GLY A 77 5.86 -15.45 -6.21
C GLY A 77 7.04 -15.51 -5.25
N LYS A 78 8.14 -16.14 -5.69
CA LYS A 78 9.39 -16.16 -4.91
C LYS A 78 10.10 -14.82 -4.89
N GLU A 79 10.06 -14.11 -6.01
CA GLU A 79 10.76 -12.82 -6.20
C GLU A 79 9.78 -11.69 -6.52
N GLU A 80 8.66 -12.00 -7.20
CA GLU A 80 7.67 -11.01 -7.60
C GLU A 80 6.80 -10.54 -6.42
N THR A 81 6.70 -9.22 -6.27
CA THR A 81 5.87 -8.52 -5.30
C THR A 81 4.93 -7.56 -6.02
N ASN A 82 3.63 -7.68 -5.74
CA ASN A 82 2.65 -6.71 -6.12
C ASN A 82 2.66 -5.52 -5.15
N VAL A 83 2.65 -4.31 -5.72
CA VAL A 83 2.72 -3.05 -5.01
C VAL A 83 1.47 -2.24 -5.35
N LEU A 84 0.64 -1.99 -4.33
CA LEU A 84 -0.50 -1.09 -4.43
C LEU A 84 -0.21 0.21 -3.68
N LEU A 85 -0.26 1.31 -4.43
CA LEU A 85 -0.11 2.68 -3.94
C LEU A 85 -1.47 3.37 -3.95
N GLN A 86 -1.88 3.92 -2.81
CA GLN A 86 -3.18 4.58 -2.66
C GLN A 86 -3.05 5.90 -1.91
N LEU A 87 -3.72 6.92 -2.41
CA LEU A 87 -3.88 8.19 -1.72
C LEU A 87 -5.31 8.40 -1.27
N TYR A 88 -5.48 8.72 0.01
CA TYR A 88 -6.77 9.07 0.61
C TYR A 88 -6.76 10.50 1.14
N PRO A 89 -7.89 11.21 1.08
CA PRO A 89 -8.00 12.54 1.67
C PRO A 89 -7.90 12.47 3.19
N ARG A 90 -7.39 13.54 3.81
CA ARG A 90 -7.38 13.69 5.27
C ARG A 90 -8.17 14.92 5.68
N GLY A 91 -9.17 14.70 6.54
CA GLY A 91 -9.98 15.78 7.10
C GLY A 91 -11.00 16.38 6.12
N GLN A 92 -11.06 15.86 4.89
CA GLN A 92 -12.02 16.20 3.85
C GLN A 92 -12.55 14.92 3.20
N ASN A 93 -13.63 15.02 2.42
CA ASN A 93 -14.26 13.87 1.75
C ASN A 93 -13.59 13.51 0.40
N CYS A 94 -12.90 14.46 -0.22
CA CYS A 94 -12.27 14.31 -1.53
C CYS A 94 -10.80 14.72 -1.46
N LEU A 95 -9.99 14.15 -2.35
CA LEU A 95 -8.62 14.56 -2.56
C LEU A 95 -8.59 16.01 -3.11
N PRO A 96 -7.51 16.77 -2.84
CA PRO A 96 -7.27 18.04 -3.52
C PRO A 96 -7.30 17.79 -5.03
N SER A 97 -8.00 18.63 -5.80
CA SER A 97 -8.02 18.47 -7.26
C SER A 97 -6.64 18.72 -7.86
N ASN A 98 -6.33 18.01 -8.95
CA ASN A 98 -5.05 18.06 -9.66
C ASN A 98 -3.86 17.60 -8.79
N LEU A 99 -4.12 16.77 -7.78
CA LEU A 99 -3.06 16.05 -7.08
C LEU A 99 -2.60 14.91 -7.99
N LYS A 100 -1.36 15.01 -8.45
CA LYS A 100 -0.72 13.98 -9.26
C LYS A 100 0.04 12.99 -8.39
N MET A 101 -0.07 11.72 -8.74
CA MET A 101 0.71 10.63 -8.21
C MET A 101 1.40 9.94 -9.38
N GLU A 102 2.72 9.90 -9.35
CA GLU A 102 3.57 9.37 -10.40
C GLU A 102 4.50 8.31 -9.82
N VAL A 103 4.64 7.18 -10.49
CA VAL A 103 5.69 6.19 -10.25
C VAL A 103 6.74 6.39 -11.33
N LEU A 104 7.98 6.61 -10.89
CA LEU A 104 9.13 6.79 -11.76
C LEU A 104 9.99 5.52 -11.76
N ASP A 105 10.50 5.14 -12.92
CA ASP A 105 11.50 4.08 -13.07
C ASP A 105 12.88 4.51 -12.52
N GLU A 106 13.88 3.61 -12.60
CA GLU A 106 15.25 3.86 -12.16
C GLU A 106 15.95 5.04 -12.88
N ASN A 107 15.49 5.38 -14.09
CA ASN A 107 16.02 6.47 -14.90
C ASN A 107 15.28 7.81 -14.65
N GLY A 108 14.25 7.79 -13.79
CA GLY A 108 13.41 8.94 -13.49
C GLY A 108 12.31 9.20 -14.52
N ASN A 109 12.06 8.27 -15.45
CA ASN A 109 10.95 8.40 -16.38
C ASN A 109 9.64 8.01 -15.70
N VAL A 110 8.55 8.70 -16.04
CA VAL A 110 7.22 8.34 -15.57
C VAL A 110 6.82 6.98 -16.16
N PHE A 111 6.64 6.00 -15.28
CA PHE A 111 6.19 4.66 -15.61
C PHE A 111 4.68 4.50 -15.44
N LEU A 112 4.11 5.06 -14.36
CA LEU A 112 2.66 5.09 -14.10
C LEU A 112 2.26 6.45 -13.53
N GLU A 113 1.05 6.91 -13.84
CA GLU A 113 0.53 8.17 -13.31
C GLU A 113 -0.99 8.14 -13.08
N ALA A 114 -1.43 8.90 -12.09
CA ALA A 114 -2.83 9.19 -11.82
C ALA A 114 -2.99 10.63 -11.32
N GLU A 115 -4.10 11.27 -11.65
CA GLU A 115 -4.41 12.63 -11.22
C GLU A 115 -5.84 12.68 -10.64
N SER A 116 -5.98 13.30 -9.46
CA SER A 116 -7.29 13.44 -8.79
C SER A 116 -8.15 14.55 -9.42
N ARG A 117 -9.47 14.34 -9.40
CA ARG A 117 -10.49 15.30 -9.78
C ARG A 117 -11.33 15.70 -8.55
N LYS A 118 -12.21 16.70 -8.71
CA LYS A 118 -12.99 17.31 -7.61
C LYS A 118 -13.77 16.34 -6.70
N ALA A 119 -14.15 15.17 -7.20
CA ALA A 119 -14.96 14.19 -6.45
C ALA A 119 -14.21 12.89 -6.13
N ASP A 120 -12.93 12.79 -6.52
CA ASP A 120 -12.16 11.58 -6.28
C ASP A 120 -11.78 11.54 -4.79
N ASN A 121 -12.23 10.50 -4.09
CA ASN A 121 -11.86 10.20 -2.70
C ASN A 121 -10.69 9.21 -2.58
N LEU A 122 -10.19 8.75 -3.74
CA LEU A 122 -9.08 7.83 -3.88
C LEU A 122 -8.47 8.02 -5.27
N ILE A 123 -7.14 8.06 -5.34
CA ILE A 123 -6.38 7.70 -6.54
C ILE A 123 -5.44 6.57 -6.19
N GLN A 124 -5.21 5.67 -7.14
CA GLN A 124 -4.39 4.49 -6.92
C GLN A 124 -3.55 4.15 -8.14
N LEU A 125 -2.39 3.58 -7.90
CA LEU A 125 -1.53 2.96 -8.90
C LEU A 125 -1.12 1.58 -8.40
N GLU A 126 -1.00 0.64 -9.32
CA GLU A 126 -0.61 -0.73 -9.02
C GLU A 126 0.47 -1.17 -10.01
N LEU A 127 1.51 -1.79 -9.49
CA LEU A 127 2.64 -2.32 -10.25
C LEU A 127 3.13 -3.62 -9.62
N ASN A 128 3.81 -4.43 -10.42
CA ASN A 128 4.60 -5.55 -9.94
C ASN A 128 6.08 -5.23 -10.12
N GLY A 129 6.91 -5.79 -9.25
CA GLY A 129 8.36 -5.73 -9.37
C GLY A 129 8.99 -6.91 -8.66
N ASP A 130 10.20 -7.24 -9.09
CA ASP A 130 11.00 -8.29 -8.48
C ASP A 130 11.79 -7.75 -7.29
N ARG A 131 12.22 -8.66 -6.43
CA ARG A 131 13.13 -8.35 -5.32
C ARG A 131 14.38 -7.64 -5.83
N GLY A 132 14.68 -6.48 -5.25
CA GLY A 132 15.80 -5.63 -5.63
C GLY A 132 15.44 -4.54 -6.65
N ASP A 133 14.27 -4.60 -7.29
CA ASP A 133 13.79 -3.53 -8.16
C ASP A 133 13.62 -2.24 -7.36
N SER A 134 13.90 -1.11 -8.02
CA SER A 134 13.75 0.21 -7.42
C SER A 134 12.84 1.10 -8.24
N PHE A 135 12.02 1.88 -7.55
CA PHE A 135 11.15 2.89 -8.15
C PHE A 135 11.03 4.09 -7.23
N SER A 136 10.59 5.22 -7.76
CA SER A 136 10.28 6.40 -6.95
C SER A 136 8.81 6.76 -7.05
N LEU A 137 8.20 7.07 -5.91
CA LEU A 137 6.89 7.71 -5.86
C LEU A 137 7.07 9.22 -5.80
N GLN A 138 6.41 9.94 -6.70
CA GLN A 138 6.32 11.38 -6.69
C GLN A 138 4.86 11.80 -6.54
N LEU A 139 4.59 12.70 -5.60
CA LEU A 139 3.31 13.37 -5.43
C LEU A 139 3.50 14.85 -5.73
N THR A 140 2.64 15.42 -6.57
CA THR A 140 2.74 16.83 -6.98
C THR A 140 1.39 17.50 -6.82
N LEU A 141 1.36 18.61 -6.09
CA LEU A 141 0.18 19.47 -5.92
C LEU A 141 0.60 20.93 -6.02
N ARG A 142 0.23 21.60 -7.11
CA ARG A 142 0.67 22.96 -7.44
C ARG A 142 2.20 23.02 -7.46
N GLU A 143 2.82 23.74 -6.53
CA GLU A 143 4.28 23.87 -6.39
C GLU A 143 4.87 22.93 -5.32
N ALA A 144 4.02 22.29 -4.51
CA ALA A 144 4.47 21.34 -3.51
C ALA A 144 4.70 19.97 -4.15
N PHE A 145 5.81 19.33 -3.78
CA PHE A 145 6.11 17.97 -4.18
C PHE A 145 6.61 17.14 -3.00
N PHE A 146 6.31 15.84 -3.06
CA PHE A 146 6.86 14.83 -2.18
C PHE A 146 7.47 13.73 -3.04
N ASN A 147 8.71 13.34 -2.76
CA ASN A 147 9.37 12.24 -3.44
C ASN A 147 9.83 11.19 -2.42
N LYS A 148 9.66 9.92 -2.76
CA LYS A 148 10.16 8.79 -1.97
C LYS A 148 10.60 7.65 -2.87
N GLN A 149 11.87 7.26 -2.73
CA GLN A 149 12.39 6.04 -3.33
C GLN A 149 12.03 4.80 -2.50
N PHE A 150 11.76 3.71 -3.22
CA PHE A 150 11.50 2.37 -2.72
C PHE A 150 12.46 1.37 -3.36
N VAL A 151 12.77 0.32 -2.62
CA VAL A 151 13.47 -0.87 -3.10
C VAL A 151 12.67 -2.06 -2.57
N LEU A 152 12.34 -3.00 -3.46
CA LEU A 152 11.56 -4.20 -3.13
C LEU A 152 12.42 -5.30 -2.51
#